data_AF-A0A9E5GMM9-F1
#
_entry.id   AF-A0A9E5GMM9-F1
#
_cell.length_a   1.000
_cell.length_b   1.000
_cell.length_c   1.000
_cell.angle_alpha   90.00
_cell.angle_beta   90.00
_cell.angle_gamma   90.00
#
_symmetry.space_group_name_H-M   'P 1'
#
loop_
_entity.id
_entity.type
_entity.pdbx_description
1 polymer ?
#
loop_
_entity_poly.entity_id
_entity_poly.type
_entity_poly.pdbx_seq_one_letter_code
_entity_poly.pdbx_strand_id
1 'polypeptide(L)'
;MTDILISNPQRLNELIEKFAHDGKEHFHVIADFDRTLTSAFADGKSRYALEQIFQEGVYLGPEFARRSKENFEKFYLIEIDPIIPLEEKKIAMHERRMRVFALMIEF
;
A
#
# COMPACT_ATOMS: atom_id res chain seq x y z
N MET A 1 -14.93 17.88 -11.64
CA MET A 1 -13.76 17.15 -12.20
C MET A 1 -14.17 15.70 -12.30
N THR A 2 -13.82 15.03 -13.39
CA THR A 2 -13.99 13.58 -13.50
C THR A 2 -12.89 12.90 -12.71
N ASP A 3 -13.21 11.91 -11.88
CA ASP A 3 -12.23 11.13 -11.09
C ASP A 3 -11.40 10.16 -11.95
N ILE A 4 -11.42 10.32 -13.27
CA ILE A 4 -10.78 9.46 -14.26
C ILE A 4 -9.78 10.31 -15.05
N LEU A 5 -8.50 9.95 -14.94
CA LEU A 5 -7.41 10.52 -15.72
C LEU A 5 -6.79 9.42 -16.59
N ILE A 6 -6.85 9.59 -17.92
CA ILE A 6 -6.28 8.64 -18.88
C ILE A 6 -5.19 9.36 -19.68
N SER A 7 -3.93 8.96 -19.48
CA SER A 7 -2.78 9.60 -20.13
C SER A 7 -2.64 9.23 -21.62
N ASN A 8 -3.10 8.04 -22.02
CA ASN A 8 -3.05 7.56 -23.40
C ASN A 8 -4.35 6.82 -23.78
N PRO A 9 -5.39 7.54 -24.26
CA PRO A 9 -6.68 6.95 -24.60
C PRO A 9 -6.61 5.92 -25.72
N GLN A 10 -5.74 6.12 -26.71
CA GLN A 10 -5.58 5.20 -27.84
C GLN A 10 -5.09 3.83 -27.35
N ARG A 11 -4.05 3.83 -26.50
CA ARG A 11 -3.51 2.60 -25.93
C ARG A 11 -4.52 1.87 -25.05
N LEU A 12 -5.34 2.61 -24.30
CA LEU A 12 -6.41 2.02 -23.50
C LEU A 12 -7.41 1.26 -24.38
N ASN A 13 -7.86 1.86 -25.49
CA ASN A 13 -8.81 1.23 -26.40
C ASN A 13 -8.24 -0.05 -27.02
N GLU A 14 -6.98 -0.04 -27.48
CA GLU A 14 -6.30 -1.24 -28.00
C GLU A 14 -6.27 -2.39 -26.96
N LEU A 15 -6.00 -2.07 -25.69
CA LEU A 15 -5.95 -3.07 -24.62
C LEU A 15 -7.34 -3.64 -24.32
N ILE A 16 -8.39 -2.82 -24.34
CA ILE A 16 -9.78 -3.26 -24.15
C ILE A 16 -10.21 -4.20 -25.28
N GLU A 17 -9.96 -3.82 -26.53
CA GLU A 17 -10.28 -4.64 -27.70
C GLU A 17 -9.55 -5.99 -27.67
N LYS A 18 -8.26 -5.97 -27.29
CA LYS A 18 -7.47 -7.19 -27.13
C LYS A 18 -8.04 -8.11 -26.04
N PHE A 19 -8.35 -7.58 -24.86
CA PHE A 19 -8.93 -8.40 -23.78
C PHE A 19 -10.29 -8.99 -24.16
N ALA A 20 -11.12 -8.23 -24.89
CA ALA A 20 -12.39 -8.73 -25.40
C ALA A 20 -12.20 -9.84 -26.44
N HIS A 21 -11.20 -9.72 -27.32
CA HIS A 21 -10.88 -10.72 -28.34
C HIS A 21 -10.29 -12.01 -27.74
N ASP A 22 -9.29 -11.89 -26.87
CA ASP A 22 -8.59 -13.04 -26.28
C ASP A 22 -9.52 -13.83 -25.33
N GLY A 23 -10.44 -13.15 -24.65
CA GLY A 23 -11.44 -13.78 -23.79
C GLY A 23 -10.90 -14.21 -22.43
N LYS A 24 -11.82 -14.68 -21.57
CA LYS A 24 -11.56 -14.92 -20.13
C LYS A 24 -10.48 -15.96 -19.84
N GLU A 25 -10.30 -16.95 -20.71
CA GLU A 25 -9.31 -18.02 -20.52
C GLU A 25 -7.87 -17.50 -20.64
N HIS A 26 -7.71 -16.29 -21.19
CA HIS A 26 -6.43 -15.59 -21.36
C HIS A 26 -6.31 -14.36 -20.45
N PHE A 27 -7.23 -14.20 -19.48
CA PHE A 27 -7.28 -13.05 -18.60
C PHE A 27 -6.97 -13.42 -17.15
N HIS A 28 -6.02 -12.70 -16.56
CA HIS A 28 -5.67 -12.83 -15.14
C HIS A 28 -5.73 -11.46 -14.48
N VAL A 29 -6.21 -11.42 -13.23
CA VAL A 29 -6.22 -10.21 -12.40
C VAL A 29 -5.10 -10.31 -11.37
N ILE A 30 -4.23 -9.30 -11.35
CA ILE A 30 -3.23 -9.09 -10.31
C ILE A 30 -3.53 -7.71 -9.72
N ALA A 31 -3.86 -7.67 -8.42
CA ALA A 31 -4.22 -6.43 -7.73
C ALA A 31 -3.48 -6.35 -6.39
N ASP A 32 -3.12 -5.13 -6.01
CA ASP A 32 -2.72 -4.82 -4.64
C ASP A 32 -3.94 -4.90 -3.70
N PHE A 33 -3.71 -5.00 -2.40
CA PHE A 33 -4.77 -5.16 -1.41
C PHE A 33 -5.13 -3.81 -0.75
N ASP A 34 -4.19 -3.24 0.01
CA ASP A 34 -4.44 -2.05 0.81
C ASP A 34 -4.76 -0.85 -0.08
N ARG A 35 -5.90 -0.20 0.18
CA ARG A 35 -6.39 0.98 -0.55
C ARG A 35 -6.69 0.74 -2.04
N THR A 36 -6.62 -0.51 -2.50
CA THR A 36 -7.01 -0.95 -3.85
C THR A 36 -8.25 -1.84 -3.78
N LEU A 37 -8.18 -2.95 -3.06
CA LEU A 37 -9.34 -3.80 -2.75
C LEU A 37 -10.04 -3.37 -1.45
N THR A 38 -9.32 -2.67 -0.56
CA THR A 38 -9.90 -1.99 0.60
C THR A 38 -10.12 -0.50 0.31
N SER A 39 -11.13 0.12 0.91
CA SER A 39 -11.42 1.54 0.70
C SER A 39 -10.30 2.41 1.26
N ALA A 40 -9.80 3.39 0.50
CA ALA A 40 -8.78 4.33 0.98
C ALA A 40 -9.31 5.28 2.08
N PHE A 41 -10.62 5.58 2.05
CA PHE A 41 -11.29 6.46 3.00
C PHE A 41 -12.64 5.87 3.43
N ALA A 42 -13.03 6.14 4.67
CA ALA A 42 -14.41 5.97 5.13
C ALA A 42 -14.74 7.08 6.14
N ASP A 43 -15.94 7.63 6.06
CA ASP A 43 -16.41 8.71 6.94
C ASP A 43 -15.44 9.92 6.98
N GLY A 44 -14.83 10.24 5.83
CA GLY A 44 -13.85 11.33 5.70
C GLY A 44 -12.48 11.06 6.32
N LYS A 45 -12.24 9.88 6.88
CA LYS A 45 -10.97 9.47 7.48
C LYS A 45 -10.24 8.47 6.59
N SER A 46 -8.92 8.60 6.49
CA SER A 46 -8.10 7.59 5.81
C SER A 46 -8.22 6.26 6.55
N ARG A 47 -8.51 5.19 5.81
CA ARG A 47 -8.53 3.84 6.36
C ARG A 47 -7.10 3.34 6.54
N TYR A 48 -6.97 2.53 7.59
CA TYR A 48 -5.76 1.85 7.95
C TYR A 48 -5.37 0.84 6.86
N ALA A 49 -4.08 0.81 6.51
CA ALA A 49 -3.53 -0.37 5.87
C ALA A 49 -3.58 -1.55 6.85
N LEU A 50 -3.56 -2.80 6.38
CA LEU A 50 -3.56 -3.99 7.24
C LEU A 50 -2.55 -3.90 8.39
N GLU A 51 -1.35 -3.39 8.10
CA GLU A 51 -0.26 -3.24 9.07
C GLU A 51 -0.63 -2.30 10.24
N GLN A 52 -1.50 -1.32 10.01
CA GLN A 52 -1.93 -0.36 11.02
C GLN A 52 -2.98 -0.95 11.97
N ILE A 53 -3.63 -2.07 11.62
CA ILE A 53 -4.49 -2.83 12.56
C ILE A 53 -3.67 -3.28 13.78
N PHE A 54 -2.41 -3.68 13.58
CA PHE A 54 -1.53 -4.06 14.70
C PHE A 54 -1.11 -2.85 15.54
N GLN A 55 -1.09 -1.64 14.96
CA GLN A 55 -0.75 -0.40 15.66
C GLN A 55 -1.89 0.09 16.57
N GLU A 56 -3.10 -0.46 16.46
CA GLU A 56 -4.18 -0.19 17.41
C GLU A 56 -3.99 -0.93 18.75
N GLY A 57 -3.03 -1.86 18.83
CA GLY A 57 -2.70 -2.59 20.05
C GLY A 57 -3.72 -3.66 20.44
N VAL A 58 -4.72 -3.92 19.59
CA VAL A 58 -5.79 -4.90 19.82
C VAL A 58 -5.24 -6.32 19.95
N TYR A 59 -4.22 -6.67 19.16
CA TYR A 59 -3.68 -8.04 19.09
C TYR A 59 -2.36 -8.24 19.85
N LEU A 60 -1.44 -7.26 19.79
CA LEU A 60 -0.07 -7.39 20.32
C LEU A 60 0.19 -6.44 21.51
N GLY A 61 -0.84 -5.78 22.02
CA GLY A 61 -0.78 -4.92 23.19
C GLY A 61 -0.25 -3.50 22.92
N PRO A 62 -0.35 -2.61 23.91
CA PRO A 62 -0.08 -1.18 23.77
C PRO A 62 1.41 -0.86 23.55
N GLU A 63 2.32 -1.68 24.08
CA GLU A 63 3.76 -1.44 23.93
C GLU A 63 4.25 -1.79 22.52
N PHE A 64 3.75 -2.88 21.93
CA PHE A 64 3.95 -3.16 20.50
C PHE A 64 3.42 -2.01 19.64
N ALA A 65 2.19 -1.57 19.90
CA ALA A 65 1.55 -0.48 19.16
C ALA A 65 2.39 0.80 19.18
N ARG A 66 2.89 1.20 20.37
CA ARG A 66 3.77 2.36 20.54
C ARG A 66 5.04 2.23 19.70
N ARG A 67 5.78 1.13 19.86
CA ARG A 67 7.06 0.90 19.14
C ARG A 67 6.86 0.78 17.62
N SER A 68 5.79 0.13 17.19
CA SER A 68 5.44 -0.01 15.77
C SER A 68 5.07 1.33 15.14
N LYS A 69 4.33 2.19 15.86
CA LYS A 69 4.00 3.54 15.43
C LYS A 69 5.24 4.43 15.33
N GLU A 70 6.15 4.38 16.31
CA GLU A 70 7.43 5.11 16.26
C GLU A 70 8.28 4.70 15.04
N ASN A 71 8.31 3.40 14.74
CA ASN A 71 8.95 2.90 13.53
C ASN A 71 8.25 3.43 12.27
N PHE A 72 6.92 3.43 12.21
CA PHE A 72 6.17 3.99 11.08
C PHE A 72 6.50 5.47 10.87
N GLU A 73 6.39 6.30 11.90
CA GLU A 73 6.61 7.76 11.80
C GLU A 73 8.00 8.11 11.28
N LYS A 74 9.03 7.36 11.70
CA LYS A 74 10.41 7.54 11.21
C LYS A 74 10.52 7.33 9.70
N PHE A 75 9.93 6.26 9.18
CA PHE A 75 10.10 5.84 7.79
C PHE A 75 9.06 6.45 6.84
N TYR A 76 7.90 6.86 7.35
CA TYR A 76 6.83 7.42 6.54
C TYR A 76 7.26 8.70 5.80
N LEU A 77 8.05 9.56 6.45
CA LEU A 77 8.58 10.77 5.82
C LEU A 77 9.46 10.44 4.61
N ILE A 78 10.23 9.35 4.67
CA ILE A 78 11.07 8.88 3.56
C ILE A 78 10.21 8.30 2.42
N GLU A 79 9.15 7.56 2.77
CA GLU A 79 8.26 6.92 1.81
C GLU A 79 7.58 7.95 0.89
N ILE A 80 7.05 9.02 1.47
CA ILE A 80 6.25 10.02 0.74
C ILE A 80 7.09 11.11 0.06
N ASP A 81 8.35 11.29 0.43
CA ASP A 81 9.19 12.38 -0.09
C ASP A 81 9.46 12.20 -1.60
N PRO A 82 8.98 13.08 -2.49
CA PRO A 82 9.16 12.93 -3.93
C PRO A 82 10.61 13.14 -4.40
N ILE A 83 11.49 13.69 -3.57
CA ILE A 83 12.89 14.02 -3.90
C ILE A 83 13.79 12.80 -3.68
N ILE A 84 13.48 11.95 -2.70
CA ILE A 84 14.31 10.79 -2.37
C ILE A 84 14.27 9.75 -3.50
N PRO A 85 15.41 9.28 -4.01
CA PRO A 85 15.47 8.26 -5.06
C PRO A 85 14.77 6.96 -4.68
N LEU A 86 14.16 6.30 -5.67
CA LEU A 86 13.42 5.05 -5.46
C LEU A 86 14.27 3.95 -4.80
N GLU A 87 15.55 3.84 -5.15
CA GLU A 87 16.43 2.81 -4.57
C GLU A 87 16.69 3.06 -3.08
N GLU A 88 16.86 4.31 -2.67
CA GLU A 88 16.99 4.68 -1.25
C GLU A 88 15.69 4.40 -0.49
N LYS A 89 14.54 4.71 -1.09
CA LYS A 89 13.24 4.37 -0.52
C LYS A 89 13.07 2.87 -0.32
N LYS A 90 13.49 2.04 -1.28
CA LYS A 90 13.41 0.57 -1.18
C LYS A 90 14.20 0.04 0.02
N ILE A 91 15.42 0.56 0.23
CA ILE A 91 16.26 0.19 1.38
C ILE A 91 15.54 0.57 2.69
N ALA A 92 15.03 1.80 2.77
CA ALA A 92 14.32 2.29 3.95
C ALA A 92 13.03 1.49 4.24
N MET A 93 12.24 1.15 3.22
CA MET A 93 11.02 0.36 3.38
C MET A 93 11.31 -1.09 3.76
N HIS A 94 12.39 -1.67 3.25
CA HIS A 94 12.85 -2.99 3.67
C HIS A 94 13.24 -2.97 5.16
N GLU A 95 14.04 -1.98 5.57
CA GLU A 95 14.43 -1.81 6.97
C GLU A 95 13.21 -1.61 7.89
N ARG A 96 12.27 -0.74 7.51
CA ARG A 96 11.01 -0.51 8.23
C ARG A 96 10.29 -1.83 8.48
N ARG A 97 10.13 -2.65 7.43
CA ARG A 97 9.39 -3.93 7.49
C ARG A 97 10.12 -4.96 8.34
N MET A 98 11.43 -5.09 8.19
CA MET A 98 12.24 -6.00 9.01
C MET A 98 12.19 -5.65 10.50
N ARG A 99 12.21 -4.36 10.85
CA ARG A 99 12.06 -3.90 12.24
C ARG A 99 10.70 -4.26 12.84
N VAL A 100 9.61 -4.10 12.09
CA VAL A 100 8.27 -4.48 12.56
C VAL A 100 8.16 -6.00 12.72
N PHE A 101 8.68 -6.78 11.78
CA PHE A 101 8.66 -8.24 11.91
C PHE A 101 9.48 -8.74 13.10
N ALA A 102 10.67 -8.17 13.34
CA ALA A 102 11.44 -8.47 14.55
C ALA A 102 10.66 -8.11 15.82
N LEU A 103 10.02 -6.94 15.83
CA LEU A 103 9.18 -6.49 16.94
C LEU A 103 7.99 -7.44 17.18
N MET A 104 7.36 -7.97 16.13
CA MET A 104 6.24 -8.91 16.27
C MET A 104 6.64 -10.25 16.90
N ILE A 105 7.92 -10.64 16.85
CA ILE A 105 8.41 -11.88 17.48
C ILE A 105 8.65 -11.68 18.99
N GLU A 106 8.80 -10.44 19.45
CA GLU A 106 8.99 -10.11 20.86
C GLU A 106 7.68 -10.14 21.69
N PHE A 107 6.51 -10.20 21.04
CA PHE A 107 5.16 -10.11 21.64
C PHE A 107 4.29 -11.31 21.24
#